data_AF-A0AAD2IZ40-F1
#
_entry.id   AF-A0AAD2IZ40-F1
#
_cell.length_a   1.000
_cell.length_b   1.000
_cell.length_c   1.000
_cell.angle_alpha   90.00
_cell.angle_beta   90.00
_cell.angle_gamma   90.00
#
_symmetry.space_group_name_H-M   'P 1'
#
loop_
_entity.id
_entity.type
_entity.pdbx_description
1 polymer ?
#
loop_
_entity_poly.entity_id
_entity_poly.type
_entity_poly.pdbx_seq_one_letter_code
_entity_poly.pdbx_strand_id
1 'polypeptide(L)'
;MTPPNLTPIESYDPMAGTLASMQEAPDSFARVQVADPWARDGAQTAPDASPRRANAGSTVAPTVGLNVTILALDLGTKLGWAIQSRDGRIAHGTEVFTPRASWAAGQRWLRARAFLAELITSRQVHVIAYEDVKRHMGTDAAHAYGAFLCLVEMLADSHRIRLMPVGVKTIKKFWTGNGDADKNAMKAQARVRGFHPETDNDADALAILHWAVAQEKAA
;
A
#
# COMPACT_ATOMS: atom_id res chain seq x y z
N MET A 1 -40.21 -33.04 61.23
CA MET A 1 -39.39 -31.82 61.10
C MET A 1 -38.25 -32.16 60.16
N THR A 2 -38.38 -31.69 58.93
CA THR A 2 -37.52 -32.02 57.79
C THR A 2 -36.89 -30.71 57.32
N PRO A 3 -35.58 -30.64 57.04
CA PRO A 3 -34.94 -29.39 56.64
C PRO A 3 -35.42 -28.92 55.24
N PRO A 4 -35.39 -27.61 54.95
CA PRO A 4 -35.80 -27.09 53.66
C PRO A 4 -34.80 -27.48 52.56
N ASN A 5 -35.37 -27.80 51.41
CA ASN A 5 -34.68 -28.19 50.18
C ASN A 5 -33.92 -26.97 49.61
N LEU A 6 -32.58 -27.04 49.56
CA LEU A 6 -31.75 -26.04 48.89
C LEU A 6 -31.80 -26.28 47.38
N THR A 7 -32.41 -25.36 46.63
CA THR A 7 -32.32 -25.34 45.16
C THR A 7 -30.91 -24.94 44.72
N PRO A 8 -30.36 -25.50 43.62
CA PRO A 8 -29.06 -25.10 43.10
C PRO A 8 -29.08 -23.63 42.65
N ILE A 9 -27.98 -22.93 42.87
CA ILE A 9 -27.74 -21.58 42.36
C ILE A 9 -27.67 -21.69 40.83
N GLU A 10 -28.65 -21.13 40.12
CA GLU A 10 -28.56 -20.92 38.69
C GLU A 10 -27.35 -20.04 38.39
N SER A 11 -26.43 -20.55 37.57
CA SER A 11 -25.35 -19.76 37.00
C SER A 11 -25.95 -18.66 36.12
N TYR A 12 -25.73 -17.41 36.49
CA TYR A 12 -26.10 -16.25 35.68
C TYR A 12 -25.39 -16.31 34.32
N ASP A 13 -26.14 -16.61 33.26
CA ASP A 13 -25.70 -16.49 31.87
C ASP A 13 -26.10 -15.09 31.34
N PRO A 14 -25.14 -14.18 31.11
CA PRO A 14 -25.43 -12.83 30.65
C PRO A 14 -25.98 -12.74 29.21
N MET A 15 -26.16 -13.87 28.51
CA MET A 15 -26.59 -13.89 27.10
C MET A 15 -27.94 -14.58 26.84
N ALA A 16 -28.67 -15.00 27.88
CA ALA A 16 -29.97 -15.69 27.73
C ALA A 16 -31.12 -14.82 27.17
N GLY A 17 -30.91 -13.52 26.94
CA GLY A 17 -31.97 -12.56 26.60
C GLY A 17 -32.26 -12.31 25.12
N THR A 18 -31.54 -12.90 24.16
CA THR A 18 -31.57 -12.40 22.77
C THR A 18 -32.03 -13.41 21.70
N LEU A 19 -32.62 -14.55 22.08
CA LEU A 19 -33.03 -15.59 21.11
C LEU A 19 -34.55 -15.82 20.97
N ALA A 20 -35.40 -14.96 21.53
CA ALA A 20 -36.85 -15.18 21.55
C ALA A 20 -37.70 -14.14 20.77
N SER A 21 -37.14 -13.42 19.80
CA SER A 21 -37.94 -12.48 18.96
C SER A 21 -37.52 -12.40 17.50
N MET A 22 -37.04 -13.50 16.92
CA MET A 22 -36.87 -13.61 15.46
C MET A 22 -38.09 -14.31 14.85
N GLN A 23 -39.20 -13.58 14.76
CA GLN A 23 -40.38 -14.00 14.01
C GLN A 23 -40.54 -13.06 12.81
N GLU A 24 -40.24 -13.62 11.64
CA GLU A 24 -40.53 -13.15 10.27
C GLU A 24 -40.41 -11.63 10.00
N ALA A 25 -39.17 -11.17 9.82
CA ALA A 25 -38.93 -9.96 9.03
C ALA A 25 -38.95 -10.33 7.54
N PRO A 26 -39.73 -9.64 6.67
CA PRO A 26 -39.65 -9.86 5.23
C PRO A 26 -38.24 -9.54 4.74
N ASP A 27 -37.73 -10.35 3.80
CA ASP A 27 -36.42 -10.23 3.13
C ASP A 27 -36.13 -8.81 2.63
N SER A 28 -35.67 -7.92 3.52
CA SER A 28 -35.29 -6.54 3.20
C SER A 28 -33.79 -6.39 2.92
N PHE A 29 -33.06 -7.49 2.82
CA PHE A 29 -31.73 -7.53 2.20
C PHE A 29 -31.80 -7.66 0.67
N ALA A 30 -32.93 -7.27 0.07
CA ALA A 30 -32.93 -6.86 -1.33
C ALA A 30 -31.80 -5.83 -1.50
N ARG A 31 -30.70 -6.30 -2.09
CA ARG A 31 -29.47 -5.55 -2.36
C ARG A 31 -29.85 -4.19 -2.94
N VAL A 32 -29.81 -3.15 -2.12
CA VAL A 32 -29.42 -1.86 -2.66
C VAL A 32 -27.97 -2.08 -3.07
N GLN A 33 -27.75 -2.26 -4.37
CA GLN A 33 -26.44 -2.10 -4.98
C GLN A 33 -26.07 -0.62 -4.79
N VAL A 34 -25.65 -0.27 -3.58
CA VAL A 34 -24.82 0.91 -3.40
C VAL A 34 -23.53 0.49 -4.06
N ALA A 35 -23.30 0.99 -5.28
CA ALA A 35 -22.02 0.83 -5.94
C ALA A 35 -20.97 1.27 -4.91
N ASP A 36 -20.11 0.35 -4.48
CA ASP A 36 -18.93 0.74 -3.74
C ASP A 36 -18.19 1.68 -4.71
N PRO A 37 -18.05 2.99 -4.40
CA PRO A 37 -17.36 3.94 -5.29
C PRO A 37 -15.92 3.50 -5.59
N TRP A 38 -15.43 2.51 -4.83
CA TRP A 38 -14.08 2.00 -4.80
C TRP A 38 -13.92 0.59 -5.38
N ALA A 39 -15.02 -0.14 -5.66
CA ALA A 39 -14.95 -1.42 -6.37
C ALA A 39 -15.27 -1.17 -7.85
N ARG A 40 -14.24 -1.10 -8.70
CA ARG A 40 -14.49 -1.09 -10.15
C ARG A 40 -14.90 -2.49 -10.60
N ASP A 41 -16.09 -2.59 -11.19
CA ASP A 41 -16.48 -3.77 -11.95
C ASP A 41 -15.43 -4.03 -13.03
N GLY A 42 -14.99 -5.27 -13.10
CA GLY A 42 -13.89 -5.67 -13.95
C GLY A 42 -14.21 -5.51 -15.43
N ALA A 43 -13.98 -4.33 -15.99
CA ALA A 43 -14.00 -4.13 -17.43
C ALA A 43 -12.94 -5.03 -18.07
N GLN A 44 -13.42 -5.98 -18.87
CA GLN A 44 -12.64 -6.77 -19.80
C GLN A 44 -12.12 -5.81 -20.87
N THR A 45 -10.83 -5.47 -20.81
CA THR A 45 -10.18 -4.75 -21.90
C THR A 45 -9.86 -5.75 -23.00
N ALA A 46 -10.66 -5.74 -24.06
CA ALA A 46 -10.30 -6.37 -25.33
C ALA A 46 -9.03 -5.71 -25.89
N PRO A 47 -8.17 -6.44 -26.63
CA PRO A 47 -7.00 -5.86 -27.26
C PRO A 47 -7.43 -4.93 -28.40
N ASP A 48 -7.03 -3.66 -28.34
CA ASP A 48 -7.14 -2.70 -29.45
C ASP A 48 -6.18 -3.11 -30.57
N ALA A 49 -6.69 -3.87 -31.53
CA ALA A 49 -6.00 -4.22 -32.75
C ALA A 49 -6.34 -3.21 -33.86
N SER A 50 -5.64 -2.08 -33.87
CA SER A 50 -5.64 -1.15 -35.00
C SER A 50 -4.19 -0.83 -35.41
N PRO A 51 -3.72 -1.20 -36.62
CA PRO A 51 -2.37 -0.88 -37.05
C PRO A 51 -2.27 0.62 -37.38
N ARG A 52 -1.65 1.39 -36.48
CA ARG A 52 -1.26 2.78 -36.78
C ARG A 52 -0.06 2.77 -37.72
N ARG A 53 -0.26 3.35 -38.91
CA ARG A 53 0.75 3.58 -39.94
C ARG A 53 1.99 4.27 -39.35
N ALA A 54 3.16 3.71 -39.62
CA ALA A 54 4.45 4.26 -39.23
C ALA A 54 4.72 5.57 -39.99
N ASN A 55 5.09 6.63 -39.27
CA ASN A 55 5.68 7.82 -39.85
C ASN A 55 7.21 7.72 -39.70
N ALA A 56 7.92 7.77 -40.83
CA ALA A 56 9.37 7.72 -40.88
C ALA A 56 9.96 9.07 -40.46
N GLY A 57 10.88 9.07 -39.50
CA GLY A 57 11.72 10.23 -39.21
C GLY A 57 11.98 10.48 -37.72
N SER A 58 12.92 9.74 -37.14
CA SER A 58 13.90 10.20 -36.14
C SER A 58 14.63 8.98 -35.57
N THR A 59 15.88 8.77 -35.95
CA THR A 59 16.74 7.67 -35.46
C THR A 59 17.40 8.05 -34.14
N VAL A 60 16.59 8.35 -33.13
CA VAL A 60 17.01 8.14 -31.73
C VAL A 60 16.42 6.80 -31.35
N ALA A 61 17.27 5.77 -31.25
CA ALA A 61 16.83 4.50 -30.67
C ALA A 61 16.20 4.84 -29.31
N PRO A 62 14.91 4.53 -29.07
CA PRO A 62 14.33 4.77 -27.76
C PRO A 62 15.15 3.93 -26.79
N THR A 63 15.79 4.58 -25.81
CA THR A 63 16.28 3.87 -24.63
C THR A 63 15.14 2.96 -24.19
N VAL A 64 15.38 1.66 -24.07
CA VAL A 64 14.35 0.70 -23.65
C VAL A 64 13.88 1.12 -22.25
N GLY A 65 12.83 1.94 -22.23
CA GLY A 65 12.17 2.40 -21.03
C GLY A 65 11.44 1.24 -20.39
N LEU A 66 11.12 1.37 -19.11
CA LEU A 66 10.23 0.40 -18.49
C LEU A 66 8.87 0.47 -19.19
N ASN A 67 8.31 -0.71 -19.50
CA ASN A 67 6.94 -0.79 -20.03
C ASN A 67 5.87 -0.58 -18.94
N VAL A 68 6.29 -0.28 -17.71
CA VAL A 68 5.44 -0.13 -16.51
C VAL A 68 5.82 1.13 -15.73
N THR A 69 4.84 1.69 -15.03
CA THR A 69 5.07 2.72 -14.00
C THR A 69 5.17 2.02 -12.64
N ILE A 70 6.26 2.26 -11.91
CA ILE A 70 6.53 1.65 -10.61
C ILE A 70 6.43 2.70 -9.52
N LEU A 71 5.58 2.46 -8.52
CA LEU A 71 5.52 3.20 -7.27
C LEU A 71 6.24 2.41 -6.18
N ALA A 72 7.20 3.03 -5.51
CA ALA A 72 7.90 2.48 -4.36
C ALA A 72 7.46 3.18 -3.08
N LEU A 73 7.25 2.40 -2.02
CA LEU A 73 6.73 2.89 -0.74
C LEU A 73 7.60 2.43 0.43
N ASP A 74 8.02 3.38 1.24
CA ASP A 74 8.53 3.14 2.59
C ASP A 74 7.40 3.37 3.61
N LEU A 75 6.93 2.30 4.24
CA LEU A 75 5.66 2.30 4.96
C LEU A 75 5.81 2.78 6.41
N GLY A 76 5.13 3.87 6.73
CA GLY A 76 5.07 4.39 8.09
C GLY A 76 4.25 5.67 8.17
N THR A 77 4.14 6.24 9.38
CA THR A 77 3.41 7.51 9.55
C THR A 77 4.15 8.70 8.92
N LYS A 78 5.41 8.54 8.55
CA LYS A 78 6.12 9.40 7.62
C LYS A 78 6.42 8.54 6.40
N LEU A 79 5.46 8.45 5.49
CA LEU A 79 5.50 7.54 4.36
C LEU A 79 6.43 8.12 3.30
N GLY A 80 7.51 7.39 2.98
CA GLY A 80 8.35 7.70 1.83
C GLY A 80 7.70 7.18 0.55
N TRP A 81 7.76 7.95 -0.53
CA TRP A 81 7.27 7.51 -1.83
C TRP A 81 8.21 7.93 -2.94
N ALA A 82 8.39 7.06 -3.94
CA ALA A 82 9.10 7.38 -5.17
C ALA A 82 8.42 6.68 -6.35
N ILE A 83 8.29 7.36 -7.48
CA ILE A 83 7.63 6.82 -8.67
C ILE A 83 8.49 7.04 -9.90
N GLN A 84 8.70 5.98 -10.68
CA GLN A 84 9.28 6.07 -12.02
C GLN A 84 8.21 5.87 -13.07
N SER A 85 8.02 6.87 -13.93
CA SER A 85 7.16 6.79 -15.10
C SER A 85 7.84 5.99 -16.22
N ARG A 86 7.07 5.51 -17.20
CA ARG A 86 7.57 4.73 -18.34
C ARG A 86 8.64 5.47 -19.18
N ASP A 87 8.59 6.79 -19.16
CA ASP A 87 9.57 7.69 -19.81
C ASP A 87 10.89 7.84 -19.01
N GLY A 88 11.00 7.17 -17.87
CA GLY A 88 12.17 7.18 -16.98
C GLY A 88 12.19 8.31 -15.96
N ARG A 89 11.24 9.27 -16.00
CA ARG A 89 11.20 10.37 -15.03
C ARG A 89 10.84 9.87 -13.65
N ILE A 90 11.57 10.36 -12.65
CA ILE A 90 11.37 10.01 -11.24
C ILE A 90 10.82 11.22 -10.49
N ALA A 91 9.77 11.01 -9.70
CA ALA A 91 9.29 11.93 -8.68
C ALA A 91 9.29 11.21 -7.33
N HIS A 92 9.57 11.92 -6.24
CA HIS A 92 9.69 11.32 -4.92
C HIS A 92 9.41 12.35 -3.81
N GLY A 93 9.26 11.87 -2.58
CA GLY A 93 9.09 12.71 -1.41
C GLY A 93 8.65 11.93 -0.16
N THR A 94 8.16 12.66 0.82
CA THR A 94 7.61 12.08 2.06
C THR A 94 6.25 12.71 2.38
N GLU A 95 5.24 11.89 2.65
CA GLU A 95 3.93 12.33 3.11
C GLU A 95 3.74 11.99 4.59
N VAL A 96 3.16 12.90 5.37
CA VAL A 96 3.13 12.78 6.85
C VAL A 96 1.71 12.53 7.38
N PHE A 97 1.52 11.34 7.93
CA PHE A 97 0.29 10.83 8.53
C PHE A 97 0.39 10.61 10.05
N THR A 98 1.40 11.17 10.71
CA THR A 98 1.51 11.17 12.17
C THR A 98 0.23 11.74 12.79
N PRO A 99 -0.46 11.02 13.70
CA PRO A 99 -1.67 11.50 14.35
C PRO A 99 -1.48 12.89 14.97
N ARG A 100 -2.51 13.73 14.85
CA ARG A 100 -2.56 15.05 15.48
C ARG A 100 -3.72 15.10 16.46
N ALA A 101 -3.62 15.91 17.51
CA ALA A 101 -4.69 16.05 18.52
C ALA A 101 -6.04 16.50 17.91
N SER A 102 -6.01 17.25 16.81
CA SER A 102 -7.20 17.72 16.10
C SER A 102 -7.83 16.66 15.18
N TRP A 103 -7.23 15.48 15.04
CA TRP A 103 -7.70 14.44 14.12
C TRP A 103 -8.51 13.38 14.88
N ALA A 104 -9.67 13.01 14.34
CA ALA A 104 -10.36 11.80 14.75
C ALA A 104 -9.51 10.55 14.41
N ALA A 105 -9.73 9.44 15.11
CA ALA A 105 -8.91 8.23 15.00
C ALA A 105 -8.72 7.72 13.56
N GLY A 106 -9.75 7.83 12.71
CA GLY A 106 -9.71 7.38 11.31
C GLY A 106 -9.09 8.36 10.31
N GLN A 107 -8.83 9.60 10.69
CA GLN A 107 -8.41 10.66 9.75
C GLN A 107 -7.08 10.38 9.06
N ARG A 108 -6.09 9.81 9.79
CA ARG A 108 -4.80 9.44 9.20
C ARG A 108 -4.96 8.39 8.10
N TRP A 109 -5.86 7.43 8.28
CA TRP A 109 -6.11 6.34 7.33
C TRP A 109 -6.84 6.85 6.09
N LEU A 110 -7.85 7.69 6.30
CA LEU A 110 -8.58 8.32 5.20
C LEU A 110 -7.64 9.17 4.32
N ARG A 111 -6.75 9.95 4.94
CA ARG A 111 -5.75 10.76 4.23
C ARG A 111 -4.73 9.91 3.49
N ALA A 112 -4.18 8.88 4.13
CA ALA A 112 -3.24 7.96 3.49
C ALA A 112 -3.85 7.27 2.28
N ARG A 113 -5.08 6.76 2.42
CA ARG A 113 -5.83 6.14 1.34
C ARG A 113 -6.09 7.12 0.18
N ALA A 114 -6.52 8.34 0.49
CA ALA A 114 -6.79 9.36 -0.53
C ALA A 114 -5.52 9.73 -1.32
N PHE A 115 -4.41 9.96 -0.61
CA PHE A 115 -3.10 10.23 -1.20
C PHE A 115 -2.65 9.10 -2.14
N LEU A 116 -2.69 7.85 -1.66
CA LEU A 116 -2.27 6.68 -2.46
C LEU A 116 -3.17 6.49 -3.69
N ALA A 117 -4.49 6.62 -3.54
CA ALA A 117 -5.44 6.49 -4.65
C ALA A 117 -5.24 7.56 -5.73
N GLU A 118 -4.97 8.81 -5.31
CA GLU A 118 -4.64 9.90 -6.23
C GLU A 118 -3.33 9.61 -6.98
N LEU A 119 -2.28 9.20 -6.27
CA LEU A 119 -0.98 8.89 -6.87
C LEU A 119 -1.08 7.73 -7.86
N ILE A 120 -1.77 6.66 -7.49
CA ILE A 120 -2.03 5.49 -8.34
C ILE A 120 -2.77 5.89 -9.61
N THR A 121 -3.84 6.67 -9.49
CA THR A 121 -4.72 7.01 -10.61
C THR A 121 -4.07 8.03 -11.54
N SER A 122 -3.53 9.11 -10.99
CA SER A 122 -2.94 10.22 -11.77
C SER A 122 -1.67 9.82 -12.50
N ARG A 123 -0.92 8.82 -11.99
CA ARG A 123 0.34 8.37 -12.57
C ARG A 123 0.25 7.05 -13.32
N GLN A 124 -0.94 6.44 -13.36
CA GLN A 124 -1.18 5.13 -13.97
C GLN A 124 -0.18 4.10 -13.44
N VAL A 125 -0.21 3.84 -12.14
CA VAL A 125 0.71 2.87 -11.50
C VAL A 125 0.37 1.45 -11.94
N HIS A 126 1.40 0.65 -12.24
CA HIS A 126 1.28 -0.75 -12.66
C HIS A 126 1.88 -1.73 -11.65
N VAL A 127 2.89 -1.27 -10.91
CA VAL A 127 3.60 -2.04 -9.88
C VAL A 127 3.74 -1.17 -8.63
N ILE A 128 3.43 -1.74 -7.46
CA ILE A 128 3.79 -1.16 -6.17
C ILE A 128 4.86 -2.04 -5.51
N ALA A 129 6.06 -1.48 -5.33
CA ALA A 129 7.11 -2.07 -4.53
C ALA A 129 7.11 -1.46 -3.12
N TYR A 130 7.34 -2.29 -2.11
CA TYR A 130 7.38 -1.82 -0.72
C TYR A 130 8.32 -2.67 0.12
N GLU A 131 8.85 -2.08 1.19
CA GLU A 131 9.62 -2.86 2.15
C GLU A 131 8.74 -3.82 2.96
N ASP A 132 9.13 -5.09 2.99
CA ASP A 132 8.49 -6.13 3.79
C ASP A 132 9.17 -6.21 5.16
N VAL A 133 8.61 -5.47 6.11
CA VAL A 133 9.12 -5.37 7.48
C VAL A 133 8.56 -6.52 8.32
N LYS A 134 9.42 -7.47 8.69
CA LYS A 134 9.04 -8.61 9.56
C LYS A 134 9.22 -8.35 11.05
N ARG A 135 10.06 -7.38 11.42
CA ARG A 135 10.40 -7.09 12.82
C ARG A 135 10.14 -5.62 13.12
N HIS A 136 9.16 -5.35 13.97
CA HIS A 136 8.85 -4.00 14.44
C HIS A 136 9.40 -3.79 15.85
N MET A 137 9.96 -2.60 16.12
CA MET A 137 10.34 -2.18 17.45
C MET A 137 9.15 -1.47 18.13
N GLY A 138 8.19 -2.26 18.63
CA GLY A 138 7.03 -1.77 19.37
C GLY A 138 5.69 -2.01 18.70
N THR A 139 4.64 -2.11 19.51
CA THR A 139 3.28 -2.45 19.09
C THR A 139 2.66 -1.39 18.18
N ASP A 140 2.83 -0.11 18.51
CA ASP A 140 2.25 0.97 17.71
C ASP A 140 2.84 1.04 16.29
N ALA A 141 4.15 0.80 16.16
CA ALA A 141 4.82 0.74 14.86
C ALA A 141 4.32 -0.45 14.04
N ALA A 142 4.13 -1.62 14.67
CA ALA A 142 3.57 -2.80 14.01
C ALA A 142 2.12 -2.56 13.53
N HIS A 143 1.28 -1.98 14.38
CA HIS A 143 -0.10 -1.64 14.02
C HIS A 143 -0.16 -0.60 12.89
N ALA A 144 0.70 0.42 12.93
CA ALA A 144 0.76 1.42 11.88
C ALA A 144 1.18 0.80 10.55
N TYR A 145 2.28 0.04 10.54
CA TYR A 145 2.75 -0.67 9.34
C TYR A 145 1.66 -1.58 8.76
N GLY A 146 1.03 -2.42 9.61
CA GLY A 146 -0.05 -3.32 9.17
C GLY A 146 -1.24 -2.58 8.55
N ALA A 147 -1.63 -1.43 9.12
CA ALA A 147 -2.69 -0.60 8.55
C ALA A 147 -2.32 0.02 7.20
N PHE A 148 -1.09 0.53 7.05
CA PHE A 148 -0.61 1.05 5.75
C PHE A 148 -0.51 -0.06 4.71
N LEU A 149 0.00 -1.24 5.08
CA LEU A 149 0.08 -2.40 4.19
C LEU A 149 -1.33 -2.82 3.73
N CYS A 150 -2.30 -2.89 4.64
CA CYS A 150 -3.69 -3.18 4.28
C CYS A 150 -4.24 -2.17 3.25
N LEU A 151 -3.99 -0.87 3.42
CA LEU A 151 -4.41 0.14 2.44
C LEU A 151 -3.73 -0.06 1.07
N VAL A 152 -2.44 -0.40 1.06
CA VAL A 152 -1.70 -0.69 -0.18
C VAL A 152 -2.25 -1.92 -0.88
N GLU A 153 -2.48 -3.02 -0.16
CA GLU A 153 -3.03 -4.27 -0.72
C GLU A 153 -4.44 -4.05 -1.28
N MET A 154 -5.32 -3.37 -0.53
CA MET A 154 -6.68 -3.05 -0.99
C MET A 154 -6.68 -2.19 -2.26
N LEU A 155 -5.82 -1.16 -2.30
CA LEU A 155 -5.70 -0.29 -3.48
C LEU A 155 -5.06 -1.03 -4.66
N ALA A 156 -4.11 -1.92 -4.40
CA ALA A 156 -3.49 -2.70 -5.45
C ALA A 156 -4.50 -3.63 -6.12
N ASP A 157 -5.28 -4.39 -5.34
CA ASP A 157 -6.28 -5.31 -5.86
C ASP A 157 -7.39 -4.56 -6.62
N SER A 158 -7.92 -3.47 -6.07
CA SER A 158 -8.98 -2.67 -6.71
C SER A 158 -8.54 -2.01 -8.02
N HIS A 159 -7.25 -1.77 -8.20
CA HIS A 159 -6.67 -1.18 -9.42
C HIS A 159 -5.91 -2.18 -10.31
N ARG A 160 -5.91 -3.49 -9.96
CA ARG A 160 -5.16 -4.56 -10.66
C ARG A 160 -3.65 -4.27 -10.78
N ILE A 161 -3.08 -3.74 -9.70
CA ILE A 161 -1.66 -3.43 -9.59
C ILE A 161 -0.92 -4.63 -9.02
N ARG A 162 0.24 -4.96 -9.60
CA ARG A 162 1.11 -6.00 -9.05
C ARG A 162 1.88 -5.48 -7.84
N LEU A 163 1.89 -6.27 -6.77
CA LEU A 163 2.70 -6.01 -5.58
C LEU A 163 4.09 -6.64 -5.68
N MET A 164 5.10 -5.96 -5.16
CA MET A 164 6.49 -6.42 -5.11
C MET A 164 7.09 -6.17 -3.72
N PRO A 165 6.83 -7.05 -2.73
CA PRO A 165 7.44 -6.95 -1.41
C PRO A 165 8.94 -7.26 -1.46
N VAL A 166 9.74 -6.56 -0.66
CA VAL A 166 11.19 -6.81 -0.56
C VAL A 166 11.72 -6.60 0.85
N GLY A 167 12.57 -7.51 1.33
CA GLY A 167 13.15 -7.40 2.66
C GLY A 167 14.10 -6.22 2.83
N VAL A 168 14.05 -5.56 4.00
CA VAL A 168 14.86 -4.38 4.35
C VAL A 168 16.36 -4.58 4.08
N LYS A 169 16.93 -5.72 4.51
CA LYS A 169 18.36 -6.00 4.30
C LYS A 169 18.71 -6.17 2.82
N THR A 170 17.78 -6.68 2.01
CA THR A 170 17.96 -6.81 0.56
C THR A 170 18.05 -5.45 -0.10
N ILE A 171 17.16 -4.51 0.26
CA ILE A 171 17.20 -3.11 -0.23
C ILE A 171 18.53 -2.47 0.17
N LYS A 172 18.91 -2.53 1.45
CA LYS A 172 20.16 -1.92 1.95
C LYS A 172 21.39 -2.45 1.22
N LYS A 173 21.49 -3.77 1.06
CA LYS A 173 22.57 -4.43 0.32
C LYS A 173 22.59 -4.02 -1.14
N PHE A 174 21.43 -3.97 -1.80
CA PHE A 174 21.34 -3.55 -3.20
C PHE A 174 21.74 -2.08 -3.37
N TRP A 175 21.29 -1.21 -2.47
CA TRP A 175 21.48 0.23 -2.58
C TRP A 175 22.91 0.63 -2.31
N THR A 176 23.46 0.17 -1.18
CA THR A 176 24.75 0.60 -0.62
C THR A 176 25.88 -0.43 -0.72
N GLY A 177 25.57 -1.67 -1.09
CA GLY A 177 26.50 -2.80 -0.98
C GLY A 177 26.53 -3.46 0.40
N ASN A 178 25.89 -2.88 1.44
CA ASN A 178 25.89 -3.39 2.81
C ASN A 178 24.46 -3.57 3.34
N GLY A 179 24.10 -4.80 3.75
CA GLY A 179 22.77 -5.12 4.29
C GLY A 179 22.45 -4.51 5.66
N ASP A 180 23.49 -4.08 6.40
CA ASP A 180 23.38 -3.45 7.71
C ASP A 180 23.65 -1.93 7.65
N ALA A 181 23.57 -1.33 6.46
CA ALA A 181 23.76 0.10 6.26
C ALA A 181 22.83 0.94 7.16
N ASP A 182 23.36 2.04 7.69
CA ASP A 182 22.61 3.02 8.47
C ASP A 182 21.93 4.06 7.57
N LYS A 183 21.15 4.96 8.20
CA LYS A 183 20.39 5.99 7.49
C LYS A 183 21.27 7.01 6.75
N ASN A 184 22.47 7.28 7.28
CA ASN A 184 23.39 8.22 6.66
C ASN A 184 23.99 7.63 5.38
N ALA A 185 24.34 6.34 5.40
CA ALA A 185 24.79 5.61 4.22
C ALA A 185 23.71 5.56 3.13
N MET A 186 22.45 5.32 3.49
CA MET A 186 21.33 5.33 2.55
C MET A 186 21.19 6.69 1.84
N LYS A 187 21.20 7.80 2.60
CA LYS A 187 21.15 9.16 2.06
C LYS A 187 22.38 9.54 1.24
N ALA A 188 23.57 9.18 1.70
CA ALA A 188 24.82 9.44 0.98
C ALA A 188 24.78 8.77 -0.39
N GLN A 189 24.31 7.53 -0.44
CA GLN A 189 24.16 6.79 -1.69
C GLN A 189 23.10 7.39 -2.62
N ALA A 190 22.00 7.92 -2.07
CA ALA A 190 21.01 8.66 -2.85
C ALA A 190 21.64 9.90 -3.51
N ARG A 191 22.46 10.66 -2.77
CA ARG A 191 23.20 11.82 -3.29
C ARG A 191 24.21 11.45 -4.37
N VAL A 192 24.95 10.35 -4.19
CA VAL A 192 25.87 9.82 -5.22
C VAL A 192 25.13 9.48 -6.51
N ARG A 193 23.87 9.03 -6.42
CA ARG A 193 23.01 8.73 -7.56
C ARG A 193 22.28 9.97 -8.12
N GLY A 194 22.57 11.17 -7.63
CA GLY A 194 22.03 12.44 -8.12
C GLY A 194 20.72 12.90 -7.48
N PHE A 195 20.22 12.19 -6.47
CA PHE A 195 19.00 12.56 -5.76
C PHE A 195 19.29 13.44 -4.55
N HIS A 196 18.31 14.27 -4.20
CA HIS A 196 18.38 15.17 -3.06
C HIS A 196 17.20 14.88 -2.12
N PRO A 197 17.21 13.73 -1.42
CA PRO A 197 16.07 13.36 -0.59
C PRO A 197 15.91 14.33 0.58
N GLU A 198 14.66 14.68 0.88
CA GLU A 198 14.32 15.61 1.96
C GLU A 198 14.39 14.95 3.33
N THR A 199 14.10 13.65 3.40
CA THR A 199 14.06 12.86 4.63
C THR A 199 14.73 11.49 4.45
N ASP A 200 14.92 10.76 5.57
CA ASP A 200 15.41 9.38 5.49
C ASP A 200 14.43 8.47 4.73
N ASN A 201 13.12 8.61 4.97
CA ASN A 201 12.09 7.78 4.33
C ASN A 201 12.00 8.03 2.81
N ASP A 202 12.26 9.28 2.38
CA ASP A 202 12.39 9.63 0.96
C ASP A 202 13.58 8.89 0.31
N ALA A 203 14.73 8.87 0.99
CA ALA A 203 15.89 8.11 0.53
C ALA A 203 15.65 6.59 0.49
N ASP A 204 14.91 6.05 1.47
CA ASP A 204 14.56 4.64 1.53
C ASP A 204 13.57 4.27 0.40
N ALA A 205 12.58 5.11 0.10
CA ALA A 205 11.67 4.92 -1.04
C ALA A 205 12.40 4.95 -2.40
N LEU A 206 13.37 5.86 -2.58
CA LEU A 206 14.25 5.86 -3.76
C LEU A 206 15.05 4.56 -3.88
N ALA A 207 15.58 4.04 -2.77
CA ALA A 207 16.31 2.77 -2.77
C ALA A 207 15.42 1.59 -3.21
N ILE A 208 14.19 1.52 -2.68
CA ILE A 208 13.17 0.53 -3.09
C ILE A 208 12.85 0.66 -4.57
N LEU A 209 12.64 1.89 -5.07
CA LEU A 209 12.35 2.13 -6.48
C LEU A 209 13.46 1.61 -7.39
N HIS A 210 14.71 1.94 -7.09
CA HIS A 210 15.84 1.48 -7.89
C HIS A 210 15.99 -0.03 -7.91
N TRP A 211 15.71 -0.69 -6.78
CA TRP A 211 15.70 -2.15 -6.73
C TRP A 211 14.58 -2.70 -7.61
N ALA A 212 13.35 -2.21 -7.49
CA ALA A 212 12.21 -2.67 -8.28
C ALA A 212 12.42 -2.46 -9.79
N VAL A 213 12.98 -1.32 -10.19
CA VAL A 213 13.37 -1.03 -11.59
C VAL A 213 14.38 -2.04 -12.10
N ALA A 214 15.36 -2.44 -11.28
CA ALA A 214 16.33 -3.47 -11.66
C ALA A 214 15.67 -4.84 -11.84
N GLN A 215 14.71 -5.19 -10.98
CA GLN A 215 13.94 -6.44 -11.11
C GLN A 215 13.10 -6.46 -12.40
N GLU A 216 12.40 -5.37 -12.72
CA GLU A 216 11.58 -5.28 -13.94
C GLU A 216 12.43 -5.30 -15.22
N LYS A 217 13.67 -4.82 -15.18
CA LYS A 217 14.59 -4.91 -16.33
C LYS A 217 15.17 -6.31 -16.54
N ALA A 218 15.17 -7.13 -15.49
CA ALA A 218 15.74 -8.48 -15.53
C ALA A 218 14.69 -9.56 -15.83
N ALA A 219 13.40 -9.24 -15.74
CA ALA A 219 12.26 -10.11 -16.05
C ALA A 219 11.96 -10.13 -17.55
#